data_AF-A0A3D9C5U7-F1
#
_entry.id   AF-A0A3D9C5U7-F1
#
_cell.length_a   1.000
_cell.length_b   1.000
_cell.length_c   1.000
_cell.angle_alpha   90.00
_cell.angle_beta   90.00
_cell.angle_gamma   90.00
#
_symmetry.space_group_name_H-M   'P 1'
#
loop_
_entity.id
_entity.type
_entity.pdbx_description
1 polymer ?
#
loop_
_entity_poly.entity_id
_entity_poly.type
_entity_poly.pdbx_seq_one_letter_code
_entity_poly.pdbx_strand_id
1 'polypeptide(L)'
;MKIIFLDIDGVLNNADYYRGKNLAIHQNETSHFDSNNIHALNRIIDNTKAEIVLSSAWRLLKSIEEINELFNIVGIKGKVIGVTESLHYKTTFELAPRGLEIFKWIRDYHKTLKGGLENFIIIDDEDDILDIQEKHFLQIDDRVGLSEKDADLVIEFLNSYQVPKENLP
;
A
#
# COMPACT_ATOMS: atom_id res chain seq x y z
N MET A 1 -12.79 8.13 -7.11
CA MET A 1 -11.50 8.15 -6.38
C MET A 1 -10.69 6.89 -6.67
N LYS A 2 -9.37 7.01 -6.84
CA LYS A 2 -8.45 5.88 -6.99
C LYS A 2 -7.72 5.62 -5.67
N ILE A 3 -7.51 4.36 -5.31
CA ILE A 3 -6.89 3.98 -4.03
C ILE A 3 -5.69 3.08 -4.26
N ILE A 4 -4.62 3.30 -3.49
CA ILE A 4 -3.51 2.36 -3.34
C ILE A 4 -3.64 1.75 -1.95
N PHE A 5 -3.78 0.43 -1.86
CA PHE A 5 -3.52 -0.33 -0.65
C PHE A 5 -2.03 -0.63 -0.62
N LEU A 6 -1.33 -0.01 0.33
CA LEU A 6 0.13 0.07 0.34
C LEU A 6 0.71 -0.67 1.55
N ASP A 7 1.56 -1.66 1.30
CA ASP A 7 2.54 -2.14 2.29
C ASP A 7 3.80 -1.25 2.32
N ILE A 8 4.60 -1.34 3.38
CA ILE A 8 5.82 -0.57 3.60
C ILE A 8 7.05 -1.46 3.53
N ASP A 9 7.07 -2.57 4.27
CA ASP A 9 8.25 -3.42 4.33
C ASP A 9 8.31 -4.28 3.06
N GLY A 10 9.48 -4.45 2.45
CA GLY A 10 9.59 -5.09 1.13
C GLY A 10 9.08 -4.24 -0.05
N VAL A 11 8.31 -3.16 0.20
CA VAL A 11 7.79 -2.26 -0.83
C VAL A 11 8.53 -0.91 -0.87
N LEU A 12 8.55 -0.18 0.25
CA LEU A 12 9.22 1.13 0.38
C LEU A 12 10.60 1.03 1.01
N ASN A 13 10.96 -0.17 1.46
CA ASN A 13 12.32 -0.62 1.71
C ASN A 13 12.52 -1.98 1.08
N ASN A 14 13.78 -2.44 1.07
CA ASN A 14 14.13 -3.66 0.38
C ASN A 14 15.42 -4.27 0.92
N ALA A 15 15.64 -5.56 0.64
CA ALA A 15 16.78 -6.30 1.15
C ALA A 15 18.13 -5.75 0.66
N ASP A 16 18.22 -5.22 -0.57
CA ASP A 16 19.46 -4.61 -1.09
C ASP A 16 19.81 -3.32 -0.35
N TYR A 17 18.80 -2.48 -0.07
CA TYR A 17 18.92 -1.25 0.69
C TYR A 17 19.47 -1.50 2.10
N TYR A 18 19.00 -2.55 2.78
CA TYR A 18 19.52 -2.93 4.08
C TYR A 18 20.92 -3.57 4.01
N ARG A 19 21.22 -4.37 2.98
CA ARG A 19 22.55 -4.99 2.81
C ARG A 19 23.67 -3.97 2.66
N GLY A 20 23.40 -2.82 2.04
CA GLY A 20 24.37 -1.74 1.88
C GLY A 20 24.58 -0.88 3.14
N LYS A 21 23.82 -1.10 4.21
CA LYS A 21 23.80 -0.22 5.38
C LYS A 21 24.33 -0.89 6.64
N ASN A 22 25.02 -0.10 7.45
CA ASN A 22 25.46 -0.54 8.77
C ASN A 22 24.24 -0.52 9.71
N LEU A 23 23.85 -1.69 10.22
CA LEU A 23 22.63 -1.86 11.03
C LEU A 23 22.58 -0.95 12.27
N ALA A 24 23.74 -0.49 12.75
CA ALA A 24 23.85 0.47 13.85
C ALA A 24 23.28 1.88 13.55
N ILE A 25 23.05 2.22 12.27
CA ILE A 25 22.53 3.52 11.81
C ILE A 25 20.98 3.50 11.70
N HIS A 26 20.35 2.33 11.76
CA HIS A 26 18.88 2.16 11.73
C HIS A 26 18.23 2.39 13.09
N GLN A 27 18.51 3.53 13.72
CA GLN A 27 17.92 3.88 15.02
C GLN A 27 16.61 4.67 14.88
N ASN A 28 16.37 5.28 13.71
CA ASN A 28 15.21 6.13 13.47
C ASN A 28 14.33 5.59 12.33
N GLU A 29 13.03 5.81 12.45
CA GLU A 29 12.00 5.27 11.56
C GLU A 29 12.18 5.67 10.09
N THR A 30 12.70 6.88 9.84
CA THR A 30 13.00 7.38 8.50
C THR A 30 14.07 6.55 7.76
N SER A 31 14.87 5.78 8.48
CA SER A 31 15.91 4.94 7.91
C SER A 31 15.36 3.66 7.24
N HIS A 32 14.06 3.39 7.38
CA HIS A 32 13.34 2.28 6.76
C HIS A 32 12.65 2.66 5.45
N PHE A 33 13.07 3.76 4.82
CA PHE A 33 12.53 4.20 3.54
C PHE A 33 13.67 4.40 2.53
N ASP A 34 13.60 3.70 1.41
CA ASP A 34 14.50 3.89 0.28
C ASP A 34 13.98 5.03 -0.61
N SER A 35 14.84 6.02 -0.85
CA SER A 35 14.53 7.16 -1.72
C SER A 35 14.11 6.76 -3.14
N ASN A 36 14.62 5.65 -3.66
CA ASN A 36 14.25 5.15 -4.99
C ASN A 36 12.80 4.63 -4.99
N ASN A 37 12.42 3.85 -3.98
CA ASN A 37 11.05 3.35 -3.85
C ASN A 37 10.06 4.49 -3.57
N ILE A 38 10.46 5.50 -2.78
CA ILE A 38 9.70 6.74 -2.58
C ILE A 38 9.50 7.50 -3.91
N HIS A 39 10.55 7.57 -4.75
CA HIS A 39 10.46 8.24 -6.05
C HIS A 39 9.40 7.58 -6.95
N ALA A 40 9.41 6.25 -7.03
CA ALA A 40 8.42 5.47 -7.77
C ALA A 40 7.00 5.68 -7.24
N LEU A 41 6.80 5.61 -5.90
CA LEU A 41 5.49 5.86 -5.29
C LEU A 41 4.98 7.28 -5.59
N ASN A 42 5.84 8.28 -5.43
CA ASN A 42 5.50 9.68 -5.73
C ASN A 42 5.10 9.87 -7.19
N ARG A 43 5.77 9.18 -8.10
CA ARG A 43 5.43 9.21 -9.52
C ARG A 43 4.04 8.62 -9.78
N ILE A 44 3.67 7.52 -9.11
CA ILE A 44 2.31 6.97 -9.18
C ILE A 44 1.29 8.01 -8.70
N ILE A 45 1.49 8.60 -7.53
CA ILE A 45 0.59 9.59 -6.93
C ILE A 45 0.44 10.80 -7.84
N ASP A 46 1.55 11.34 -8.36
CA ASP A 46 1.54 12.53 -9.21
C ASP A 46 0.74 12.30 -10.50
N ASN A 47 0.79 11.11 -11.09
CA ASN A 47 0.14 10.78 -12.36
C ASN A 47 -1.29 10.23 -12.23
N THR A 48 -1.66 9.69 -11.07
CA THR A 48 -2.97 9.05 -10.87
C THR A 48 -3.88 9.82 -9.94
N LYS A 49 -3.30 10.66 -9.07
CA LYS A 49 -3.98 11.30 -7.94
C LYS A 49 -4.64 10.30 -6.99
N ALA A 50 -4.09 9.08 -6.93
CA ALA A 50 -4.58 8.07 -6.01
C ALA A 50 -4.24 8.46 -4.56
N GLU A 51 -5.18 8.17 -3.66
CA GLU A 51 -5.00 8.30 -2.21
C GLU A 51 -4.55 6.95 -1.63
N ILE A 52 -3.95 6.97 -0.44
CA ILE A 52 -3.38 5.76 0.17
C ILE A 52 -4.28 5.25 1.28
N VAL A 53 -4.50 3.93 1.28
CA VAL A 53 -4.94 3.18 2.45
C VAL A 53 -3.79 2.30 2.89
N LEU A 54 -3.36 2.44 4.15
CA LEU A 54 -2.24 1.64 4.63
C LEU A 54 -2.71 0.20 4.92
N SER A 55 -2.16 -0.73 4.18
CA SER A 55 -2.24 -2.17 4.42
C SER A 55 -0.81 -2.59 4.80
N SER A 56 -0.42 -2.38 6.05
CA SER A 56 0.92 -2.72 6.56
C SER A 56 0.91 -2.88 8.06
N ALA A 57 1.79 -3.72 8.62
CA ALA A 57 1.94 -3.90 10.06
C ALA A 57 2.18 -2.57 10.82
N TRP A 58 2.73 -1.56 10.14
CA TRP A 58 2.91 -0.21 10.67
C TRP A 58 1.61 0.44 11.16
N ARG A 59 0.45 0.05 10.62
CA ARG A 59 -0.89 0.49 11.08
C ARG A 59 -1.21 0.09 12.52
N LEU A 60 -0.51 -0.91 13.07
CA LEU A 60 -0.66 -1.38 14.45
C LEU A 60 0.20 -0.57 15.43
N LEU A 61 1.22 0.12 14.92
CA LEU A 61 2.22 0.82 15.73
C LEU A 61 1.98 2.33 15.74
N LYS A 62 1.25 2.85 14.76
CA LYS A 62 1.10 4.29 14.50
C LYS A 62 -0.31 4.65 14.10
N SER A 63 -0.73 5.84 14.54
CA SER A 63 -1.91 6.52 14.02
C SER A 63 -1.69 6.99 12.58
N ILE A 64 -2.79 7.29 11.88
CA ILE A 64 -2.76 7.86 10.53
C ILE A 64 -2.01 9.19 10.52
N GLU A 65 -2.15 9.99 11.57
CA GLU A 65 -1.47 11.27 11.73
C GLU A 65 0.05 11.09 11.82
N GLU A 66 0.53 10.16 12.65
CA GLU A 66 1.96 9.84 12.77
C GLU A 66 2.54 9.28 11.47
N ILE A 67 1.81 8.42 10.76
CA ILE A 67 2.23 7.91 9.45
C ILE A 67 2.33 9.05 8.42
N ASN A 68 1.33 9.94 8.36
CA ASN A 68 1.36 11.08 7.45
C ASN A 68 2.51 12.06 7.78
N GLU A 69 2.80 12.29 9.06
CA GLU A 69 3.95 13.09 9.47
C GLU A 69 5.27 12.44 9.02
N LEU A 70 5.42 11.13 9.23
CA LEU A 70 6.59 10.38 8.78
C LEU A 70 6.72 10.42 7.25
N PHE A 71 5.64 10.20 6.51
CA PHE A 71 5.59 10.28 5.05
C PHE A 71 6.06 11.64 4.56
N ASN A 72 5.59 12.72 5.19
CA ASN A 72 6.04 14.07 4.86
C ASN A 72 7.54 14.28 5.14
N ILE A 73 8.06 13.74 6.26
CA ILE A 73 9.49 13.82 6.61
C ILE A 73 10.36 13.10 5.57
N VAL A 74 9.94 11.91 5.11
CA VAL A 74 10.70 11.13 4.11
C VAL A 74 10.43 11.57 2.66
N GLY A 75 9.49 12.50 2.45
CA GLY A 75 9.20 13.09 1.14
C GLY A 75 8.17 12.34 0.29
N ILE A 76 7.33 11.50 0.90
CA ILE A 76 6.15 10.92 0.24
C ILE A 76 5.07 12.01 0.13
N LYS A 77 4.59 12.26 -1.09
CA LYS A 77 3.59 13.28 -1.42
C LYS A 77 2.15 12.82 -1.21
N GLY A 78 1.95 11.53 -1.05
CA GLY A 78 0.64 10.90 -0.88
C GLY A 78 0.12 11.06 0.54
N LYS A 79 -1.20 11.05 0.68
CA LYS A 79 -1.86 11.11 1.97
C LYS A 79 -2.48 9.76 2.30
N VAL A 80 -2.23 9.28 3.51
CA VAL A 80 -2.95 8.13 4.08
C VAL A 80 -4.31 8.63 4.56
N ILE A 81 -5.38 8.11 3.96
CA ILE A 81 -6.77 8.47 4.26
C ILE A 81 -7.49 7.39 5.09
N GLY A 82 -6.86 6.24 5.29
CA GLY A 82 -7.40 5.12 6.04
C GLY A 82 -6.36 4.03 6.24
N VAL A 83 -6.69 3.04 7.06
CA VAL A 83 -5.89 1.83 7.27
C VAL A 83 -6.80 0.61 7.23
N THR A 84 -6.26 -0.56 6.86
CA THR A 84 -7.01 -1.82 7.00
C THR A 84 -7.10 -2.23 8.47
N GLU A 85 -8.16 -2.96 8.84
CA GLU A 85 -8.28 -3.54 10.18
C GLU A 85 -7.41 -4.80 10.31
N SER A 86 -6.87 -5.09 11.50
CA SER A 86 -6.22 -6.37 11.78
C SER A 86 -7.27 -7.44 12.07
N LEU A 87 -7.48 -8.34 11.11
CA LEU A 87 -8.51 -9.38 11.22
C LEU A 87 -7.93 -10.69 11.72
N HIS A 88 -8.73 -11.42 12.50
CA HIS A 88 -8.40 -12.74 13.01
C HIS A 88 -9.54 -13.72 12.76
N TYR A 89 -9.18 -14.98 12.50
CA TYR A 89 -10.15 -16.07 12.47
C TYR A 89 -10.70 -16.31 13.88
N LYS A 90 -12.04 -16.27 14.01
CA LYS A 90 -12.71 -16.43 15.32
C LYS A 90 -12.41 -17.77 16.01
N THR A 91 -12.10 -18.80 15.24
CA THR A 91 -11.93 -20.18 15.73
C THR A 91 -10.49 -20.50 16.11
N THR A 92 -9.51 -19.92 15.42
CA THR A 92 -8.08 -20.24 15.62
C THR A 92 -7.27 -19.09 16.23
N PHE A 93 -7.83 -17.87 16.25
CA PHE A 93 -7.13 -16.61 16.58
C PHE A 93 -5.96 -16.27 15.64
N GLU A 94 -5.75 -17.05 14.59
CA GLU A 94 -4.77 -16.77 13.55
C GLU A 94 -5.16 -15.51 12.77
N LEU A 95 -4.16 -14.80 12.26
CA LEU A 95 -4.37 -13.65 11.39
C LEU A 95 -5.09 -14.09 10.12
N ALA A 96 -6.06 -13.28 9.71
CA ALA A 96 -6.69 -13.43 8.41
C ALA A 96 -5.76 -12.87 7.31
N PRO A 97 -5.82 -13.40 6.07
CA PRO A 97 -5.10 -12.84 4.93
C PRO A 97 -5.37 -11.35 4.72
N ARG A 98 -4.37 -10.58 4.29
CA ARG A 98 -4.47 -9.15 3.96
C ARG A 98 -5.60 -8.88 2.97
N GLY A 99 -5.81 -9.78 2.03
CA GLY A 99 -6.90 -9.71 1.07
C GLY A 99 -8.28 -9.58 1.74
N LEU A 100 -8.54 -10.26 2.86
CA LEU A 100 -9.80 -10.13 3.60
C LEU A 100 -9.92 -8.77 4.31
N GLU A 101 -8.82 -8.24 4.83
CA GLU A 101 -8.80 -6.92 5.46
C GLU A 101 -9.11 -5.81 4.45
N ILE A 102 -8.46 -5.89 3.28
CA ILE A 102 -8.69 -4.97 2.15
C ILE A 102 -10.13 -5.09 1.64
N PHE A 103 -10.62 -6.32 1.46
CA PHE A 103 -12.00 -6.57 1.03
C PHE A 103 -13.02 -5.93 1.99
N LYS A 104 -12.81 -6.11 3.30
CA LYS A 104 -13.65 -5.49 4.33
C LYS A 104 -13.57 -3.97 4.29
N TRP A 105 -12.38 -3.39 4.12
CA TRP A 105 -12.23 -1.94 3.99
C TRP A 105 -13.01 -1.41 2.79
N ILE A 106 -12.88 -2.04 1.62
CA ILE A 106 -13.62 -1.65 0.42
C ILE A 106 -15.12 -1.70 0.71
N ARG A 107 -15.64 -2.81 1.25
CA ARG A 107 -17.06 -2.98 1.58
C ARG A 107 -17.58 -1.85 2.48
N ASP A 108 -16.82 -1.49 3.50
CA ASP A 108 -17.26 -0.56 4.53
C ASP A 108 -17.15 0.92 4.08
N TYR A 109 -16.18 1.25 3.21
CA TYR A 109 -15.85 2.64 2.89
C TYR A 109 -16.07 3.08 1.44
N HIS A 110 -16.15 2.17 0.45
CA HIS A 110 -16.16 2.60 -0.97
C HIS A 110 -17.31 3.54 -1.33
N LYS A 111 -18.47 3.45 -0.64
CA LYS A 111 -19.65 4.31 -0.86
C LYS A 111 -19.54 5.67 -0.19
N THR A 112 -18.70 5.81 0.84
CA THR A 112 -18.49 7.06 1.56
C THR A 112 -17.40 7.92 0.95
N LEU A 113 -16.56 7.33 0.08
CA LEU A 113 -15.57 8.05 -0.71
C LEU A 113 -16.26 9.08 -1.61
N LYS A 114 -15.71 10.30 -1.63
CA LYS A 114 -16.19 11.36 -2.53
C LYS A 114 -16.05 10.90 -3.98
N GLY A 115 -17.18 10.82 -4.68
CA GLY A 115 -17.24 10.32 -6.06
C GLY A 115 -17.19 8.79 -6.20
N GLY A 116 -17.17 8.05 -5.09
CA GLY A 116 -17.07 6.59 -5.07
C GLY A 116 -15.67 6.06 -5.40
N LEU A 117 -15.48 4.75 -5.25
CA LEU A 117 -14.28 4.05 -5.69
C LEU A 117 -14.33 3.84 -7.22
N GLU A 118 -13.37 4.42 -7.94
CA GLU A 118 -13.23 4.27 -9.40
C GLU A 118 -12.34 3.09 -9.75
N ASN A 119 -11.19 2.99 -9.08
CA ASN A 119 -10.23 1.90 -9.25
C ASN A 119 -9.37 1.78 -7.99
N PHE A 120 -8.72 0.64 -7.79
CA PHE A 120 -7.75 0.44 -6.73
C PHE A 120 -6.65 -0.52 -7.14
N ILE A 121 -5.49 -0.44 -6.50
CA ILE A 121 -4.40 -1.39 -6.62
C ILE A 121 -3.88 -1.76 -5.24
N ILE A 122 -3.43 -2.99 -5.07
CA ILE A 122 -2.74 -3.52 -3.90
C ILE A 122 -1.27 -3.64 -4.28
N ILE A 123 -0.39 -3.03 -3.50
CA ILE A 123 1.06 -3.07 -3.68
C ILE A 123 1.65 -3.64 -2.40
N ASP A 124 2.10 -4.88 -2.48
CA ASP A 124 2.59 -5.70 -1.36
C ASP A 124 3.65 -6.67 -1.91
N ASP A 125 4.63 -7.07 -1.11
CA ASP A 125 5.59 -8.11 -1.49
C ASP A 125 5.08 -9.53 -1.17
N GLU A 126 4.21 -9.65 -0.17
CA GLU A 126 3.51 -10.90 0.17
C GLU A 126 2.25 -11.11 -0.69
N ASP A 127 1.95 -12.37 -1.05
CA ASP A 127 0.83 -12.75 -1.92
C ASP A 127 -0.43 -13.21 -1.16
N ASP A 128 -0.66 -12.69 0.05
CA ASP A 128 -1.79 -13.07 0.92
C ASP A 128 -3.12 -12.36 0.57
N ILE A 129 -3.40 -12.29 -0.74
CA ILE A 129 -4.61 -11.69 -1.34
C ILE A 129 -5.72 -12.72 -1.60
N LEU A 130 -6.91 -12.23 -1.99
CA LEU A 130 -8.00 -13.07 -2.48
C LEU A 130 -7.93 -13.23 -4.01
N ASP A 131 -8.39 -14.35 -4.55
CA ASP A 131 -8.48 -14.58 -6.01
C ASP A 131 -9.20 -13.44 -6.75
N ILE A 132 -10.26 -12.87 -6.14
CA ILE A 132 -11.02 -11.77 -6.76
C ILE A 132 -10.20 -10.48 -6.91
N GLN A 133 -9.08 -10.38 -6.19
CA GLN A 133 -8.18 -9.23 -6.16
C GLN A 133 -6.97 -9.41 -7.08
N GLU A 134 -6.78 -10.56 -7.72
CA GLU A 134 -5.60 -10.86 -8.55
C GLU A 134 -5.34 -9.79 -9.62
N LYS A 135 -6.40 -9.31 -10.29
CA LYS A 135 -6.30 -8.22 -11.28
C LYS A 135 -5.86 -6.87 -10.68
N HIS A 136 -6.09 -6.68 -9.39
CA HIS A 136 -5.82 -5.48 -8.64
C HIS A 136 -4.53 -5.59 -7.81
N PHE A 137 -3.74 -6.64 -7.99
CA PHE A 137 -2.55 -6.88 -7.19
C PHE A 137 -1.29 -6.75 -8.03
N LEU A 138 -0.32 -6.00 -7.51
CA LEU A 138 1.04 -5.96 -8.01
C LEU A 138 1.97 -6.44 -6.90
N GLN A 139 2.47 -7.66 -7.07
CA GLN A 139 3.47 -8.21 -6.16
C GLN A 139 4.83 -7.55 -6.40
N ILE A 140 5.43 -7.05 -5.33
CA ILE A 140 6.75 -6.40 -5.37
C ILE A 140 7.85 -7.40 -5.03
N ASP A 141 8.98 -7.27 -5.73
CA ASP A 141 10.20 -8.01 -5.40
C ASP A 141 10.90 -7.33 -4.20
N ASP A 142 10.75 -7.93 -3.02
CA ASP A 142 11.29 -7.48 -1.73
C ASP A 142 12.81 -7.21 -1.73
N ARG A 143 13.54 -7.74 -2.73
CA ARG A 143 14.97 -7.49 -2.89
C ARG A 143 15.27 -6.07 -3.35
N VAL A 144 14.39 -5.48 -4.15
CA VAL A 144 14.58 -4.16 -4.78
C VAL A 144 13.48 -3.15 -4.43
N GLY A 145 12.33 -3.62 -3.91
CA GLY A 145 11.18 -2.79 -3.58
C GLY A 145 10.50 -2.20 -4.82
N LEU A 146 9.59 -1.26 -4.59
CA LEU A 146 8.81 -0.61 -5.65
C LEU A 146 9.72 0.14 -6.63
N SER A 147 9.71 -0.28 -7.90
CA SER A 147 10.57 0.28 -8.94
C SER A 147 9.83 1.24 -9.89
N GLU A 148 10.60 1.95 -10.73
CA GLU A 148 10.03 2.79 -11.80
C GLU A 148 9.20 2.00 -12.83
N LYS A 149 9.56 0.73 -13.05
CA LYS A 149 8.79 -0.15 -13.94
C LYS A 149 7.45 -0.53 -13.32
N ASP A 150 7.44 -0.78 -12.02
CA ASP A 150 6.21 -1.04 -11.28
C ASP A 150 5.32 0.20 -11.30
N ALA A 151 5.90 1.39 -11.13
CA ALA A 151 5.18 2.64 -11.29
C ALA A 151 4.53 2.81 -12.67
N ASP A 152 5.20 2.41 -13.76
CA ASP A 152 4.59 2.40 -15.11
C ASP A 152 3.31 1.56 -15.15
N LEU A 153 3.39 0.32 -14.64
CA LEU A 153 2.27 -0.63 -14.62
C LEU A 153 1.11 -0.09 -13.78
N VAL A 154 1.39 0.43 -12.59
CA VAL A 154 0.36 0.97 -11.70
C VAL A 154 -0.31 2.19 -12.31
N ILE A 155 0.45 3.11 -12.91
CA ILE A 155 -0.09 4.32 -13.56
C ILE A 155 -0.99 3.94 -14.72
N GLU A 156 -0.56 3.01 -15.58
CA GLU A 156 -1.36 2.53 -16.70
C GLU A 156 -2.66 1.89 -16.20
N PHE A 157 -2.56 0.98 -15.22
CA PHE A 157 -3.71 0.26 -14.67
C PHE A 157 -4.73 1.21 -14.04
N LEU A 158 -4.29 2.10 -13.14
CA LEU A 158 -5.17 3.02 -12.43
C LEU A 158 -5.83 4.05 -13.36
N ASN A 159 -5.25 4.34 -14.52
CA ASN A 159 -5.81 5.29 -15.48
C ASN A 159 -6.66 4.64 -16.59
N SER A 160 -6.46 3.35 -16.88
CA SER A 160 -7.14 2.66 -17.98
C SER A 160 -8.33 1.80 -17.54
N TYR A 161 -8.37 1.37 -16.28
CA TYR A 161 -9.42 0.51 -15.76
C TYR A 161 -10.36 1.23 -14.78
N GLN A 162 -11.64 0.89 -14.85
CA GLN A 162 -12.65 1.26 -13.86
C GLN A 162 -13.27 0.00 -13.30
N VAL A 163 -13.39 -0.08 -11.97
CA VAL A 163 -14.02 -1.20 -11.30
C VAL A 163 -15.53 -1.13 -11.55
N PRO A 164 -16.14 -2.17 -12.16
CA PRO A 164 -17.58 -2.24 -12.29
C PRO A 164 -18.24 -2.23 -10.90
N LYS A 165 -19.33 -1.49 -10.72
CA LYS A 165 -19.96 -1.32 -9.40
C LYS A 165 -20.47 -2.63 -8.83
N GLU A 166 -20.89 -3.54 -9.71
CA GLU A 166 -21.32 -4.91 -9.41
C GLU A 166 -20.18 -5.81 -8.91
N ASN A 167 -18.92 -5.43 -9.15
CA ASN A 167 -17.74 -6.14 -8.68
C ASN A 167 -17.23 -5.62 -7.33
N LEU A 168 -17.84 -4.54 -6.79
CA LEU A 168 -17.55 -4.05 -5.45
C LEU A 168 -18.39 -4.81 -4.41
N PRO A 169 -17.83 -5.11 -3.24
CA PRO A 169 -18.51 -5.84 -2.17
C PRO A 169 -19.63 -5.07 -1.44
#